data_AF-A0A0R2L4D0-F1
#
_entry.id   AF-A0A0R2L4D0-F1
#
_cell.length_a   1.000
_cell.length_b   1.000
_cell.length_c   1.000
_cell.angle_alpha   90.00
_cell.angle_beta   90.00
_cell.angle_gamma   90.00
#
_symmetry.space_group_name_H-M   'P 1'
#
loop_
_entity.id
_entity.type
_entity.pdbx_description
1 polymer ?
#
loop_
_entity_poly.entity_id
_entity_poly.type
_entity_poly.pdbx_seq_one_letter_code
_entity_poly.pdbx_strand_id
1 'polypeptide(L)'
;MLNDKKYFDDKRDIMNRLREFLTVTFGESTVDDNLKYIASVIGKKADNDEASIRRYFVEDFFKDHKQIYQKRPIYWEFSSGKANGFKALMYLHRYDEEELAMIRANYLHPLQGKYEIQIDQLNQLLESESVTKEKKKLEREIAHVTKQLSEIKKYDVVIQHIANEKITLDLDDGVVVNYEKLQDGEKILSKYN
;
A
#
# COMPACT_ATOMS: atom_id res chain seq x y z
N MET A 1 2.30 4.61 2.69
CA MET A 1 1.42 3.44 2.45
C MET A 1 0.93 3.47 1.01
N LEU A 2 0.64 2.32 0.42
CA LEU A 2 -0.08 2.18 -0.85
C LEU A 2 -1.46 1.59 -0.56
N ASN A 3 -2.53 2.35 -0.79
CA ASN A 3 -3.89 1.82 -0.66
C ASN A 3 -4.78 2.42 -1.73
N ASP A 4 -5.92 1.77 -1.97
CA ASP A 4 -6.92 2.20 -2.95
C ASP A 4 -7.55 3.55 -2.58
N LYS A 5 -7.71 3.81 -1.27
CA LYS A 5 -8.20 5.07 -0.71
C LYS A 5 -7.15 5.75 0.17
N LYS A 6 -7.32 7.06 0.37
CA LYS A 6 -6.52 7.84 1.34
C LYS A 6 -7.06 7.59 2.75
N TYR A 7 -6.54 6.56 3.42
CA TYR A 7 -6.89 6.29 4.82
C TYR A 7 -6.11 7.15 5.80
N PHE A 8 -4.89 7.59 5.45
CA PHE A 8 -4.02 8.36 6.33
C PHE A 8 -3.78 9.74 5.73
N ASP A 9 -3.79 10.76 6.59
CA ASP A 9 -3.32 12.10 6.23
C ASP A 9 -1.88 12.30 6.70
N ASP A 10 -1.01 11.36 6.32
CA ASP A 10 0.39 11.40 6.68
C ASP A 10 1.26 11.89 5.52
N LYS A 11 2.42 12.45 5.85
CA LYS A 11 3.42 12.84 4.83
C LYS A 11 4.05 11.63 4.11
N ARG A 12 3.78 10.39 4.55
CA ARG A 12 4.33 9.17 3.94
C ARG A 12 3.39 8.52 2.92
N ASP A 13 2.21 9.09 2.68
CA ASP A 13 1.37 8.72 1.55
C ASP A 13 2.09 9.01 0.24
N ILE A 14 2.01 8.07 -0.70
CA ILE A 14 2.79 8.13 -1.95
C ILE A 14 2.40 9.32 -2.82
N MET A 15 1.13 9.75 -2.80
CA MET A 15 0.70 10.92 -3.57
C MET A 15 1.17 12.22 -2.92
N ASN A 16 1.18 12.29 -1.59
CA ASN A 16 1.76 13.42 -0.86
C ASN A 16 3.26 13.56 -1.18
N ARG A 17 4.00 12.43 -1.19
CA ARG A 17 5.43 12.42 -1.58
C ARG A 17 5.66 12.79 -3.04
N LEU A 18 4.81 12.33 -3.95
CA LEU A 18 4.90 12.72 -5.36
C LEU A 18 4.65 14.21 -5.54
N ARG A 19 3.62 14.77 -4.91
CA ARG A 19 3.34 16.21 -4.94
C ARG A 19 4.50 17.02 -4.36
N GLU A 20 5.04 16.62 -3.20
CA GLU A 20 6.21 17.25 -2.60
C GLU A 20 7.42 17.25 -3.56
N PHE A 21 7.70 16.11 -4.18
CA PHE A 21 8.77 16.00 -5.19
C PHE A 21 8.54 16.94 -6.38
N LEU A 22 7.33 16.98 -6.92
CA LEU A 22 6.99 17.85 -8.05
C LEU A 22 7.08 19.33 -7.67
N THR A 23 6.60 19.71 -6.49
CA THR A 23 6.71 21.09 -5.97
C THR A 23 8.16 21.53 -5.86
N VAL A 24 9.02 20.68 -5.28
CA VAL A 24 10.44 21.02 -5.10
C VAL A 24 11.19 21.07 -6.44
N THR A 25 10.86 20.17 -7.37
CA THR A 25 11.61 20.02 -8.64
C THR A 25 11.15 21.02 -9.70
N PHE A 26 9.85 21.31 -9.78
CA PHE A 26 9.25 22.06 -10.88
C PHE A 26 8.45 23.29 -10.42
N GLY A 27 8.38 23.56 -9.12
CA GLY A 27 7.63 24.67 -8.54
C GLY A 27 6.16 24.34 -8.29
N GLU A 28 5.58 24.96 -7.27
CA GLU A 28 4.20 24.70 -6.81
C GLU A 28 3.15 24.93 -7.91
N SER A 29 3.33 25.96 -8.74
CA SER A 29 2.37 26.31 -9.79
C SER A 29 2.27 25.29 -10.93
N THR A 30 3.18 24.31 -11.01
CA THR A 30 3.21 23.33 -12.11
C THR A 30 2.73 21.93 -11.69
N VAL A 31 2.43 21.72 -10.40
CA VAL A 31 2.15 20.38 -9.85
C VAL A 31 0.97 19.72 -10.54
N ASP A 32 -0.14 20.44 -10.73
CA ASP A 32 -1.35 19.85 -11.32
C ASP A 32 -1.16 19.52 -12.81
N ASP A 33 -0.45 20.36 -13.57
CA ASP A 33 -0.09 20.07 -14.97
C ASP A 33 0.82 18.84 -15.08
N ASN A 34 1.79 18.70 -14.17
CA ASN A 34 2.66 17.54 -14.09
C ASN A 34 1.86 16.26 -13.76
N LEU A 35 0.94 16.31 -12.80
CA LEU A 35 0.09 15.16 -12.45
C LEU A 35 -0.79 14.75 -13.63
N LYS A 36 -1.39 15.72 -14.32
CA LYS A 36 -2.18 15.47 -15.53
C LYS A 36 -1.35 14.82 -16.63
N TYR A 37 -0.13 15.32 -16.86
CA TYR A 37 0.78 14.73 -17.83
C TYR A 37 1.15 13.29 -17.45
N ILE A 38 1.57 13.05 -16.20
CA ILE A 38 1.94 11.72 -15.70
C ILE A 38 0.75 10.75 -15.84
N ALA A 39 -0.45 11.16 -15.43
CA ALA A 39 -1.66 10.35 -15.56
C ALA A 39 -1.95 9.96 -17.02
N SER A 40 -1.74 10.90 -17.96
CA SER A 40 -1.91 10.64 -19.40
C SER A 40 -0.94 9.60 -19.95
N VAL A 41 0.30 9.57 -19.45
CA VAL A 41 1.34 8.62 -19.85
C VAL A 41 1.11 7.24 -19.23
N ILE A 42 0.70 7.19 -17.96
CA ILE A 42 0.36 5.94 -17.26
C ILE A 42 -0.83 5.24 -17.95
N GLY A 43 -1.79 6.02 -18.47
CA GLY A 43 -2.91 5.49 -19.26
C GLY A 43 -3.93 4.66 -18.46
N LYS A 44 -3.85 4.67 -17.12
CA LYS A 44 -4.82 4.01 -16.23
C LYS A 44 -6.07 4.85 -16.14
N LYS A 45 -7.23 4.26 -16.45
CA LYS A 45 -8.52 4.92 -16.22
C LYS A 45 -8.93 4.81 -14.76
N ALA A 46 -9.24 5.95 -14.16
CA ALA A 46 -9.87 6.13 -12.84
C ALA A 46 -10.72 7.41 -12.87
N ASP A 47 -11.23 7.82 -11.71
CA ASP A 47 -12.14 8.97 -11.60
C ASP A 47 -11.45 10.32 -11.86
N ASN A 48 -10.14 10.41 -11.62
CA ASN A 48 -9.31 11.60 -11.88
C ASN A 48 -7.82 11.24 -12.04
N ASP A 49 -6.98 12.23 -12.33
CA ASP A 49 -5.54 12.06 -12.57
C ASP A 49 -4.81 11.47 -11.36
N GLU A 50 -5.10 11.94 -10.14
CA GLU A 50 -4.49 11.39 -8.92
C GLU A 50 -4.88 9.93 -8.69
N ALA A 51 -6.16 9.60 -8.86
CA ALA A 51 -6.66 8.24 -8.70
C ALA A 51 -6.01 7.30 -9.73
N SER A 52 -5.74 7.80 -10.94
CA SER A 52 -5.06 7.06 -12.01
C SER A 52 -3.61 6.76 -11.64
N ILE A 53 -2.89 7.74 -11.09
CA ILE A 53 -1.51 7.57 -10.60
C ILE A 53 -1.46 6.66 -9.37
N ARG A 54 -2.35 6.86 -8.39
CA ARG A 54 -2.44 6.00 -7.20
C ARG A 54 -2.69 4.55 -7.59
N ARG A 55 -3.58 4.31 -8.55
CA ARG A 55 -3.85 2.98 -9.09
C ARG A 55 -2.60 2.34 -9.69
N TYR A 56 -1.79 3.10 -10.43
CA TYR A 56 -0.50 2.62 -10.93
C TYR A 56 0.44 2.20 -9.79
N PHE A 57 0.58 3.03 -8.75
CA PHE A 57 1.41 2.68 -7.60
C PHE A 57 0.95 1.39 -6.91
N VAL A 58 -0.36 1.16 -6.79
CA VAL A 58 -0.91 -0.04 -6.15
C VAL A 58 -0.79 -1.28 -7.05
N GLU A 59 -1.03 -1.16 -8.35
CA GLU A 59 -1.17 -2.32 -9.24
C GLU A 59 0.12 -2.72 -9.97
N ASP A 60 0.91 -1.74 -10.43
CA ASP A 60 1.93 -1.98 -11.46
C ASP A 60 3.32 -1.49 -11.09
N PHE A 61 3.44 -0.45 -10.27
CA PHE A 61 4.74 0.13 -9.90
C PHE A 61 5.75 -0.93 -9.48
N PHE A 62 5.39 -1.85 -8.58
CA PHE A 62 6.35 -2.87 -8.12
C PHE A 62 6.74 -3.86 -9.23
N LYS A 63 5.84 -4.15 -10.19
CA LYS A 63 6.14 -5.01 -11.35
C LYS A 63 7.17 -4.35 -12.26
N ASP A 64 6.99 -3.07 -12.53
CA ASP A 64 7.91 -2.31 -13.39
C ASP A 64 9.23 -2.09 -12.66
N HIS A 65 9.17 -1.72 -11.38
CA HIS A 65 10.33 -1.55 -10.51
C HIS A 65 11.19 -2.81 -10.46
N LYS A 66 10.63 -3.99 -10.24
CA LYS A 66 11.44 -5.23 -10.24
C LYS A 66 12.04 -5.56 -11.61
N GLN A 67 11.40 -5.18 -12.72
CA GLN A 67 11.94 -5.39 -14.06
C GLN A 67 13.13 -4.45 -14.33
N ILE A 68 12.98 -3.16 -14.03
CA ILE A 68 14.03 -2.15 -14.16
C ILE A 68 15.28 -2.56 -13.38
N TYR A 69 15.08 -3.09 -12.18
CA TYR A 69 16.16 -3.55 -11.30
C TYR A 69 16.56 -5.02 -11.53
N GLN A 70 16.22 -5.63 -12.66
CA GLN A 70 16.65 -6.98 -13.03
C GLN A 70 16.42 -8.04 -11.94
N LYS A 71 15.22 -8.05 -11.35
CA LYS A 71 14.83 -8.91 -10.21
C LYS A 71 15.65 -8.68 -8.93
N ARG A 72 16.17 -7.46 -8.73
CA ARG A 72 16.86 -7.00 -7.50
C ARG A 72 16.28 -5.65 -7.02
N PRO A 73 14.98 -5.58 -6.71
CA PRO A 73 14.32 -4.33 -6.39
C PRO A 73 14.89 -3.69 -5.11
N ILE A 74 15.22 -2.40 -5.15
CA ILE A 74 15.69 -1.65 -3.97
C ILE A 74 14.56 -1.09 -3.09
N TYR A 75 13.36 -0.90 -3.66
CA TYR A 75 12.11 -0.73 -2.93
C TYR A 75 11.42 -2.09 -2.82
N TRP A 76 11.11 -2.51 -1.60
CA TRP A 76 10.42 -3.74 -1.30
C TRP A 76 8.95 -3.45 -1.03
N GLU A 77 8.06 -4.18 -1.71
CA GLU A 77 6.63 -4.05 -1.50
C GLU A 77 6.18 -5.04 -0.43
N PHE A 78 5.81 -4.52 0.74
CA PHE A 78 5.02 -5.25 1.72
C PHE A 78 3.60 -5.41 1.18
N SER A 79 3.03 -6.60 1.25
CA SER A 79 1.72 -6.90 0.68
C SER A 79 1.02 -7.99 1.45
N SER A 80 -0.17 -7.69 1.99
CA SER A 80 -0.98 -8.66 2.71
C SER A 80 -1.62 -9.72 1.83
N GLY A 81 -1.75 -9.45 0.52
CA GLY A 81 -2.37 -10.37 -0.42
C GLY A 81 -3.20 -9.69 -1.51
N LYS A 82 -4.10 -10.47 -2.11
CA LYS A 82 -4.84 -10.07 -3.32
C LYS A 82 -5.98 -9.10 -3.04
N ALA A 83 -6.47 -9.04 -1.80
CA ALA A 83 -7.48 -8.06 -1.42
C ALA A 83 -6.88 -6.67 -1.22
N ASN A 84 -5.54 -6.53 -1.22
CA ASN A 84 -4.83 -5.30 -0.87
C ASN A 84 -5.28 -4.78 0.51
N GLY A 85 -5.36 -5.67 1.51
CA GLY A 85 -5.67 -5.26 2.89
C GLY A 85 -4.60 -4.34 3.49
N PHE A 86 -3.35 -4.54 3.10
CA PHE A 86 -2.22 -3.66 3.38
C PHE A 86 -1.21 -3.76 2.26
N LYS A 87 -0.73 -2.61 1.78
CA LYS A 87 0.40 -2.53 0.87
C LYS A 87 1.28 -1.34 1.21
N ALA A 88 2.59 -1.50 1.14
CA ALA A 88 3.54 -0.41 1.42
C ALA A 88 4.86 -0.65 0.68
N LEU A 89 5.60 0.43 0.43
CA LEU A 89 6.97 0.37 -0.10
C LEU A 89 7.94 0.70 1.02
N MET A 90 8.98 -0.13 1.16
CA MET A 90 10.11 0.08 2.04
C MET A 90 11.38 0.23 1.20
N TYR A 91 12.17 1.25 1.47
CA TYR A 91 13.47 1.37 0.81
C TYR A 91 14.50 0.55 1.59
N LEU A 92 15.11 -0.45 0.95
CA LEU A 92 16.07 -1.37 1.58
C LEU A 92 17.14 -0.65 2.42
N HIS A 93 17.71 0.43 1.90
CA HIS A 93 18.81 1.14 2.57
C HIS A 93 18.38 1.94 3.80
N ARG A 94 17.08 2.00 4.09
CA ARG A 94 16.51 2.67 5.26
C ARG A 94 15.86 1.68 6.22
N TYR A 95 15.96 0.39 5.95
CA TYR A 95 15.43 -0.61 6.86
C TYR A 95 16.25 -0.65 8.16
N ASP A 96 15.54 -0.72 9.28
CA ASP A 96 16.08 -1.05 10.60
C ASP A 96 15.20 -2.12 11.27
N GLU A 97 15.69 -2.70 12.37
CA GLU A 97 14.98 -3.77 13.08
C GLU A 97 13.65 -3.32 13.73
N GLU A 98 13.43 -2.01 13.89
CA GLU A 98 12.22 -1.43 14.47
C GLU A 98 11.14 -1.11 13.42
N GLU A 99 11.50 -1.07 12.13
CA GLU A 99 10.59 -0.72 11.03
C GLU A 99 9.33 -1.59 11.01
N LEU A 100 9.44 -2.90 11.28
CA LEU A 100 8.25 -3.77 11.33
C LEU A 100 7.36 -3.46 12.52
N ALA A 101 7.92 -3.19 13.70
CA ALA A 101 7.16 -2.79 14.88
C ALA A 101 6.45 -1.44 14.63
N MET A 102 7.13 -0.50 13.99
CA MET A 102 6.58 0.77 13.55
C MET A 102 5.44 0.58 12.56
N ILE A 103 5.61 -0.27 11.54
CA ILE A 103 4.57 -0.61 10.56
C ILE A 103 3.31 -1.12 11.27
N ARG A 104 3.48 -1.99 12.27
CA ARG A 104 2.34 -2.55 13.03
C ARG A 104 1.58 -1.47 13.78
N ALA A 105 2.28 -0.73 14.64
CA ALA A 105 1.68 0.25 15.54
C ALA A 105 1.08 1.45 14.81
N ASN A 106 1.77 1.97 13.80
CA ASN A 106 1.38 3.23 13.15
C ASN A 106 0.49 3.02 11.92
N TYR A 107 0.47 1.82 11.35
CA TYR A 107 -0.23 1.58 10.09
C TYR A 107 -1.17 0.38 10.12
N LEU A 108 -0.72 -0.82 10.51
CA LEU A 108 -1.58 -2.01 10.47
C LEU A 108 -2.76 -1.92 11.45
N HIS A 109 -2.51 -1.66 12.73
CA HIS A 109 -3.59 -1.57 13.72
C HIS A 109 -4.55 -0.41 13.44
N PRO A 110 -4.09 0.82 13.14
CA PRO A 110 -4.99 1.90 12.77
C PRO A 110 -5.81 1.61 11.50
N LEU A 111 -5.23 0.92 10.51
CA LEU A 111 -5.95 0.56 9.29
C LEU A 111 -7.01 -0.51 9.54
N GLN A 112 -6.74 -1.49 10.41
CA GLN A 112 -7.75 -2.45 10.87
C GLN A 112 -8.96 -1.74 11.49
N GLY A 113 -8.72 -0.81 12.43
CA GLY A 113 -9.80 -0.03 13.05
C GLY A 113 -10.59 0.80 12.04
N LYS A 114 -9.90 1.39 11.03
CA LYS A 114 -10.58 2.13 9.95
C LYS A 114 -11.47 1.23 9.10
N TYR A 115 -11.05 0.01 8.80
CA TYR A 115 -11.88 -0.95 8.09
C TYR A 115 -13.10 -1.39 8.90
N GLU A 116 -12.94 -1.62 10.21
CA GLU A 116 -14.07 -1.95 11.11
C GLU A 116 -15.11 -0.82 11.12
N ILE A 117 -14.67 0.42 11.34
CA ILE A 117 -15.55 1.60 11.30
C ILE A 117 -16.23 1.75 9.94
N GLN A 118 -15.50 1.54 8.84
CA GLN A 118 -16.06 1.66 7.50
C GLN A 118 -17.10 0.57 7.21
N ILE A 119 -16.88 -0.66 7.68
CA ILE A 119 -17.87 -1.74 7.55
C ILE A 119 -19.15 -1.37 8.29
N ASP A 120 -19.04 -0.89 9.53
CA ASP A 120 -20.19 -0.47 10.34
C ASP A 120 -20.98 0.67 9.66
N GLN A 121 -20.28 1.68 9.15
CA GLN A 121 -20.89 2.78 8.40
C GLN A 121 -21.61 2.30 7.14
N LEU A 122 -21.00 1.41 6.36
CA LEU A 122 -21.61 0.86 5.15
C LEU A 122 -22.84 0.00 5.47
N ASN A 123 -22.83 -0.75 6.58
CA ASN A 123 -23.99 -1.52 7.03
C ASN A 123 -25.15 -0.60 7.42
N GLN A 124 -24.91 0.48 8.16
CA GLN A 124 -25.93 1.48 8.49
C GLN A 124 -26.53 2.12 7.23
N LEU A 125 -25.69 2.46 6.25
CA LEU A 125 -26.15 2.98 4.96
C LEU A 125 -27.02 1.95 4.23
N LEU A 126 -26.61 0.68 4.21
CA LEU A 126 -27.34 -0.41 3.55
C LEU A 126 -28.74 -0.63 4.16
N GLU A 127 -28.88 -0.51 5.48
CA GLU A 127 -30.16 -0.61 6.19
C GLU A 127 -31.15 0.48 5.77
N SER A 128 -30.65 1.71 5.59
CA SER A 128 -31.46 2.87 5.21
C SER A 128 -31.72 3.00 3.70
N GLU A 129 -30.94 2.31 2.87
CA GLU A 129 -31.07 2.37 1.41
C GLU A 129 -32.36 1.66 0.93
N SER A 130 -33.00 2.20 -0.10
CA SER A 130 -34.22 1.64 -0.70
C SER A 130 -34.02 1.25 -2.17
N VAL A 131 -33.02 1.83 -2.83
CA VAL A 131 -32.70 1.57 -4.23
C VAL A 131 -31.89 0.28 -4.36
N THR A 132 -32.49 -0.75 -4.98
CA THR A 132 -31.87 -2.08 -5.17
C THR A 132 -30.49 -2.04 -5.80
N LYS A 133 -30.25 -1.12 -6.75
CA LYS A 133 -28.94 -0.96 -7.40
C LYS A 133 -27.88 -0.49 -6.41
N GLU A 134 -28.21 0.50 -5.57
CA GLU A 134 -27.30 1.03 -4.56
C GLU A 134 -27.07 0.03 -3.42
N LYS A 135 -28.10 -0.72 -3.01
CA LYS A 135 -27.93 -1.86 -2.08
C LYS A 135 -26.86 -2.83 -2.56
N LYS A 136 -26.96 -3.29 -3.81
CA LYS A 136 -25.97 -4.22 -4.40
C LYS A 136 -24.57 -3.61 -4.46
N LYS A 137 -24.44 -2.29 -4.60
CA LYS A 137 -23.15 -1.59 -4.58
C LYS A 137 -22.56 -1.58 -3.17
N LEU A 138 -23.37 -1.22 -2.16
CA LEU A 138 -22.98 -1.23 -0.75
C LEU A 138 -22.58 -2.64 -0.29
N GLU A 139 -23.36 -3.67 -0.63
CA GLU A 139 -23.04 -5.08 -0.32
C GLU A 139 -21.68 -5.50 -0.89
N ARG A 140 -21.36 -5.09 -2.12
CA ARG A 140 -20.06 -5.37 -2.74
C ARG A 140 -18.92 -4.65 -2.03
N GLU A 141 -19.14 -3.40 -1.62
CA GLU A 141 -18.15 -2.62 -0.89
C GLU A 141 -17.90 -3.22 0.50
N ILE A 142 -18.95 -3.56 1.24
CA ILE A 142 -18.86 -4.28 2.54
C ILE A 142 -18.07 -5.57 2.35
N ALA A 143 -18.40 -6.38 1.34
CA ALA A 143 -17.70 -7.63 1.07
C ALA A 143 -16.21 -7.40 0.70
N HIS A 144 -15.89 -6.30 0.03
CA HIS A 144 -14.50 -5.94 -0.29
C HIS A 144 -13.72 -5.53 0.95
N VAL A 145 -14.24 -4.60 1.75
CA VAL A 145 -13.57 -4.11 2.97
C VAL A 145 -13.46 -5.23 4.02
N THR A 146 -14.45 -6.11 4.12
CA THR A 146 -14.39 -7.30 5.00
C THR A 146 -13.25 -8.24 4.59
N LYS A 147 -13.03 -8.43 3.29
CA LYS A 147 -11.88 -9.22 2.79
C LYS A 147 -10.55 -8.53 3.11
N GLN A 148 -10.47 -7.21 2.93
CA GLN A 148 -9.30 -6.44 3.32
C GLN A 148 -8.99 -6.60 4.81
N LEU A 149 -9.99 -6.44 5.68
CA LEU A 149 -9.87 -6.60 7.13
C LEU A 149 -9.42 -8.01 7.54
N SER A 150 -10.00 -9.05 6.93
CA SER A 150 -9.58 -10.43 7.20
C SER A 150 -8.15 -10.70 6.78
N GLU A 151 -7.74 -10.16 5.62
CA GLU A 151 -6.39 -10.31 5.09
C GLU A 151 -5.35 -9.60 5.95
N ILE A 152 -5.58 -8.33 6.31
CA ILE A 152 -4.66 -7.55 7.15
C ILE A 152 -4.52 -8.11 8.58
N LYS A 153 -5.59 -8.69 9.15
CA LYS A 153 -5.52 -9.35 10.48
C LYS A 153 -4.61 -10.57 10.47
N LYS A 154 -4.68 -11.40 9.43
CA LYS A 154 -3.76 -12.54 9.26
C LYS A 154 -2.33 -12.08 9.03
N TYR A 155 -2.18 -11.04 8.22
CA TYR A 155 -0.88 -10.45 7.91
C TYR A 155 -0.20 -9.84 9.15
N ASP A 156 -0.94 -9.19 10.04
CA ASP A 156 -0.39 -8.63 11.29
C ASP A 156 0.24 -9.70 12.20
N VAL A 157 -0.34 -10.91 12.25
CA VAL A 157 0.24 -12.03 13.01
C VAL A 157 1.61 -12.42 12.44
N VAL A 158 1.75 -12.46 11.12
CA VAL A 158 3.02 -12.77 10.44
C VAL A 158 4.04 -11.66 10.67
N ILE A 159 3.64 -10.40 10.49
CA ILE A 159 4.54 -9.25 10.75
C ILE A 159 4.94 -9.18 12.22
N GLN A 160 4.07 -9.55 13.16
CA GLN A 160 4.40 -9.64 14.58
C GLN A 160 5.52 -10.64 14.84
N HIS A 161 5.42 -11.84 14.26
CA HIS A 161 6.45 -12.86 14.41
C HIS A 161 7.80 -12.32 13.94
N ILE A 162 7.87 -11.81 12.71
CA ILE A 162 9.14 -11.32 12.13
C ILE A 162 9.65 -10.08 12.87
N ALA A 163 8.77 -9.20 13.35
CA ALA A 163 9.19 -8.05 14.16
C ALA A 163 9.88 -8.48 15.48
N ASN A 164 9.46 -9.60 16.08
CA ASN A 164 10.08 -10.13 17.28
C ASN A 164 11.47 -10.74 17.03
N GLU A 165 11.72 -11.24 15.81
CA GLU A 165 13.02 -11.78 15.41
C GLU A 165 14.11 -10.69 15.30
N LYS A 166 13.71 -9.40 15.23
CA LYS A 166 14.63 -8.25 15.16
C LYS A 166 15.70 -8.43 14.08
N ILE A 167 15.25 -8.84 12.90
CA ILE A 167 16.14 -9.14 11.78
C ILE A 167 16.90 -7.88 11.40
N THR A 168 18.23 -7.98 11.34
CA THR A 168 19.11 -6.94 10.80
C THR A 168 19.56 -7.32 9.39
N LEU A 169 19.68 -6.33 8.51
CA LEU A 169 20.11 -6.53 7.13
C LEU A 169 21.51 -5.95 6.94
N ASP A 170 22.39 -6.74 6.32
CA ASP A 170 23.71 -6.28 5.89
C ASP A 170 23.64 -5.99 4.40
N LEU A 171 23.83 -4.74 4.00
CA LEU A 171 23.72 -4.35 2.59
C LEU A 171 24.75 -5.05 1.69
N ASP A 172 25.87 -5.51 2.26
CA ASP A 172 26.91 -6.24 1.52
C ASP A 172 26.46 -7.66 1.12
N ASP A 173 25.47 -8.25 1.82
CA ASP A 173 24.83 -9.52 1.41
C ASP A 173 24.03 -9.37 0.10
N GLY A 174 23.74 -8.12 -0.29
CA GLY A 174 23.00 -7.78 -1.50
C GLY A 174 21.50 -8.06 -1.39
N VAL A 175 20.76 -7.60 -2.41
CA VAL A 175 19.29 -7.57 -2.37
C VAL A 175 18.67 -8.96 -2.20
N VAL A 176 19.16 -9.97 -2.91
CA VAL A 176 18.53 -11.31 -2.95
C VAL A 176 18.59 -11.99 -1.58
N VAL A 177 19.74 -11.95 -0.92
CA VAL A 177 19.94 -12.58 0.39
C VAL A 177 19.13 -11.84 1.45
N ASN A 178 19.21 -10.50 1.48
CA ASN A 178 18.46 -9.71 2.45
C ASN A 178 16.94 -9.83 2.28
N TYR A 179 16.46 -9.96 1.04
CA TYR A 179 15.03 -10.11 0.77
C TYR A 179 14.50 -11.41 1.36
N GLU A 180 15.23 -12.51 1.18
CA GLU A 180 14.86 -13.80 1.77
C GLU A 180 15.01 -13.78 3.29
N LYS A 181 16.09 -13.17 3.79
CA LYS A 181 16.36 -13.02 5.22
C LYS A 181 15.22 -12.30 5.95
N LEU A 182 14.75 -11.16 5.43
CA LEU A 182 13.66 -10.41 6.08
C LEU A 182 12.36 -11.21 6.14
N GLN A 183 12.12 -12.10 5.17
CA GLN A 183 10.89 -12.89 5.13
C GLN A 183 10.90 -14.03 6.15
N ASP A 184 12.06 -14.52 6.58
CA ASP A 184 12.20 -15.62 7.55
C ASP A 184 11.29 -16.83 7.26
N GLY A 185 11.24 -17.26 6.00
CA GLY A 185 10.37 -18.36 5.54
C GLY A 185 8.88 -18.02 5.41
N GLU A 186 8.45 -16.84 5.85
CA GLU A 186 7.11 -16.32 5.71
C GLU A 186 6.93 -15.52 4.39
N LYS A 187 5.71 -15.05 4.14
CA LYS A 187 5.38 -14.27 2.92
C LYS A 187 4.87 -12.89 3.29
N ILE A 188 5.80 -12.00 3.65
CA ILE A 188 5.48 -10.59 3.95
C ILE A 188 5.74 -9.62 2.80
N LEU A 189 6.58 -10.00 1.84
CA LEU A 189 6.88 -9.16 0.68
C LEU A 189 6.32 -9.75 -0.62
N SER A 190 6.07 -8.90 -1.61
CA SER A 190 5.60 -9.29 -2.93
C SER A 190 6.69 -9.96 -3.75
N LYS A 191 6.45 -11.19 -4.24
CA LYS A 191 7.41 -11.95 -5.05
C LYS A 191 8.06 -11.14 -6.18
N TYR A 192 9.38 -11.16 -6.20
CA TYR A 192 10.17 -10.56 -7.27
C TYR A 192 10.67 -11.57 -8.33
N ASN A 193 10.69 -12.87 -8.02
CA ASN A 193 11.22 -13.94 -8.89
C ASN A 193 10.20 -14.52 -9.86
#